data_AF-A0A9E3PN74-F1
#
_entry.id   AF-A0A9E3PN74-F1
#
_cell.length_a   1.000
_cell.length_b   1.000
_cell.length_c   1.000
_cell.angle_alpha   90.00
_cell.angle_beta   90.00
_cell.angle_gamma   90.00
#
_symmetry.space_group_name_H-M   'P 1'
#
loop_
_entity.id
_entity.type
_entity.pdbx_description
1 polymer ?
#
loop_
_entity_poly.entity_id
_entity_poly.type
_entity_poly.pdbx_seq_one_letter_code
_entity_poly.pdbx_strand_id
1 'polypeptide(L)'
;MSIPSYARSNFQTLLRAAGDGNLALMECLDAVTGSPRYVICAVGRDNGDYVFAPFGHLADGNPYDAYLPPDPDDPEGFVRPETGEAP
;
A
#
# COMPACT_ATOMS: atom_id res chain seq x y z
N MET A 1 1.57 17.07 7.06
CA MET A 1 2.34 15.92 7.59
C MET A 1 3.45 15.40 6.65
N SER A 2 4.59 14.95 7.19
CA SER A 2 5.73 14.38 6.43
C SER A 2 5.70 12.85 6.45
N ILE A 3 5.69 12.20 5.28
CA ILE A 3 5.79 10.74 5.14
C ILE A 3 7.07 10.22 5.84
N PRO A 4 7.00 9.19 6.71
CA PRO A 4 8.20 8.64 7.36
C PRO A 4 9.28 8.17 6.38
N SER A 5 10.55 8.19 6.79
CA SER A 5 11.68 7.79 5.94
C SER A 5 11.57 6.33 5.46
N TYR A 6 11.16 5.42 6.35
CA TYR A 6 10.99 4.01 5.99
C TYR A 6 9.95 3.83 4.87
N ALA A 7 8.86 4.59 4.90
CA ALA A 7 7.80 4.50 3.89
C ALA A 7 8.30 5.00 2.52
N ARG A 8 9.11 6.07 2.49
CA ARG A 8 9.75 6.55 1.25
C ARG A 8 10.73 5.53 0.69
N SER A 9 11.59 4.94 1.52
CA SER A 9 12.55 3.92 1.09
C SER A 9 11.87 2.68 0.54
N ASN A 10 10.78 2.24 1.17
CA ASN A 10 9.96 1.14 0.68
C ASN A 10 9.32 1.47 -0.67
N PHE A 11 8.77 2.68 -0.81
CA PHE A 11 8.19 3.13 -2.08
C PHE A 11 9.23 3.21 -3.21
N GLN A 12 10.44 3.68 -2.93
CA GLN A 12 11.54 3.69 -3.91
C GLN A 12 11.93 2.26 -4.35
N THR A 13 11.97 1.32 -3.41
CA THR A 13 12.21 -0.09 -3.73
C THR A 13 11.11 -0.64 -4.64
N LEU A 14 9.84 -0.32 -4.34
CA LEU A 14 8.69 -0.70 -5.15
C LEU A 14 8.80 -0.15 -6.58
N LEU A 15 9.12 1.13 -6.74
CA LEU A 15 9.29 1.77 -8.05
C LEU A 15 10.40 1.09 -8.88
N ARG A 16 11.52 0.76 -8.24
CA ARG A 16 12.60 0.03 -8.91
C ARG A 16 12.15 -1.35 -9.37
N ALA A 17 11.54 -2.12 -8.47
CA ALA A 17 11.03 -3.44 -8.80
C ALA A 17 9.98 -3.40 -9.92
N ALA A 18 9.10 -2.39 -9.91
CA ALA A 18 8.14 -2.14 -10.99
C ALA A 18 8.84 -1.87 -12.34
N GLY A 19 9.82 -0.98 -12.34
CA GLY A 19 10.61 -0.66 -13.54
C GLY A 19 11.34 -1.87 -14.12
N ASP A 20 11.79 -2.77 -13.25
CA ASP A 20 12.48 -4.00 -13.63
C ASP A 20 11.51 -5.18 -13.96
N GLY A 21 10.18 -4.99 -13.83
CA GLY A 21 9.19 -6.05 -14.04
C GLY A 21 9.14 -7.12 -12.94
N ASN A 22 9.73 -6.83 -11.79
CA ASN A 22 9.92 -7.75 -10.66
C ASN A 22 8.88 -7.50 -9.55
N LEU A 23 7.62 -7.29 -9.92
CA LEU A 23 6.52 -7.24 -8.96
C LEU A 23 5.73 -8.54 -8.99
N ALA A 24 5.31 -8.99 -7.82
CA ALA A 24 4.37 -10.09 -7.66
C ALA A 24 3.18 -9.65 -6.81
N LEU A 25 2.01 -10.21 -7.12
CA LEU A 25 0.83 -10.16 -6.28
C LEU A 25 0.65 -11.54 -5.64
N MET A 26 0.53 -11.58 -4.32
CA MET A 26 0.46 -12.83 -3.57
C MET A 26 -0.66 -12.79 -2.54
N GLU A 27 -1.37 -13.89 -2.38
CA GLU A 27 -2.27 -14.07 -1.23
C GLU A 27 -1.42 -14.43 0.01
N CYS A 28 -1.59 -13.69 1.09
CA CYS A 28 -0.90 -13.90 2.36
C CYS A 28 -1.91 -13.84 3.50
N LEU A 29 -1.64 -14.54 4.60
CA LEU A 29 -2.42 -14.39 5.81
C LEU A 29 -1.87 -13.21 6.61
N ASP A 30 -2.75 -12.29 7.02
CA ASP A 30 -2.41 -11.29 8.01
C ASP A 30 -1.97 -12.00 9.31
N ALA A 31 -0.74 -11.73 9.75
CA ALA A 31 -0.11 -12.50 10.82
C ALA A 31 -0.81 -12.35 12.19
N VAL A 32 -1.64 -11.32 12.37
CA VAL A 32 -2.35 -11.05 13.62
C VAL A 32 -3.76 -11.64 13.58
N THR A 33 -4.48 -11.44 12.49
CA THR A 33 -5.90 -11.79 12.34
C THR A 33 -6.15 -13.11 11.62
N GLY A 34 -5.16 -13.63 10.89
CA GLY A 34 -5.31 -14.81 10.04
C GLY A 34 -6.17 -14.61 8.79
N SER A 35 -6.55 -13.35 8.49
CA SER A 35 -7.37 -13.06 7.31
C SER A 35 -6.54 -13.04 6.03
N PRO A 36 -7.05 -13.55 4.89
CA PRO A 36 -6.34 -13.46 3.62
C PRO A 36 -6.24 -11.99 3.16
N ARG A 37 -5.06 -11.62 2.65
CA ARG A 37 -4.70 -10.30 2.12
C ARG A 37 -3.94 -10.46 0.82
N TYR A 38 -4.23 -9.62 -0.17
CA TYR A 38 -3.49 -9.61 -1.44
C TYR A 38 -2.34 -8.61 -1.37
N VAL A 39 -1.12 -9.11 -1.18
CA VAL A 39 0.08 -8.35 -0.89
C VAL A 39 0.90 -8.08 -2.15
N ILE A 40 1.33 -6.83 -2.31
CA ILE A 40 2.27 -6.40 -3.34
C ILE A 40 3.70 -6.67 -2.83
N CYS A 41 4.44 -7.46 -3.59
CA CYS A 41 5.81 -7.84 -3.27
C CYS A 41 6.79 -7.36 -4.34
N ALA A 42 7.96 -6.89 -3.94
CA ALA A 42 9.11 -6.91 -4.85
C ALA A 42 9.72 -8.30 -4.86
N VAL A 43 10.08 -8.77 -6.04
CA VAL A 43 10.76 -10.03 -6.29
C VAL A 43 12.25 -9.76 -6.42
N GLY A 44 13.03 -10.32 -5.51
CA GLY A 44 14.48 -10.33 -5.55
C GLY A 44 15.02 -11.73 -5.74
N ARG A 45 16.35 -11.83 -5.73
CA ARG A 45 17.06 -13.10 -5.62
C ARG A 45 18.09 -13.02 -4.51
N ASP A 46 18.17 -14.07 -3.70
CA ASP A 46 19.24 -14.28 -2.73
C ASP A 46 19.79 -15.69 -2.91
N ASN A 47 21.09 -15.81 -3.16
CA ASN A 47 21.78 -17.08 -3.45
C ASN A 47 21.11 -17.97 -4.53
N GLY A 48 20.39 -17.36 -5.47
CA GLY A 48 19.67 -18.06 -6.54
C GLY A 48 18.21 -18.35 -6.24
N ASP A 49 17.78 -18.22 -4.99
CA ASP A 49 16.39 -18.37 -4.56
C ASP A 49 15.61 -17.07 -4.71
N TYR A 50 14.32 -17.18 -5.05
CA TYR A 50 13.44 -16.04 -5.07
C TYR A 50 13.12 -15.55 -3.66
N VAL A 51 13.25 -14.25 -3.45
CA VAL A 51 12.86 -13.59 -2.20
C VAL A 51 11.73 -12.63 -2.51
N PHE A 52 10.68 -12.67 -1.71
CA PHE A 52 9.51 -11.82 -1.83
C PHE A 52 9.49 -10.85 -0.66
N ALA A 53 9.67 -9.56 -0.94
CA ALA A 53 9.60 -8.51 0.06
C ALA A 53 8.20 -7.86 0.04
N PRO A 54 7.32 -8.13 1.03
CA PRO A 54 5.99 -7.56 1.07
C PRO A 54 6.02 -6.08 1.49
N PHE A 55 5.35 -5.20 0.74
CA PHE A 55 5.30 -3.76 1.05
C PHE A 55 3.95 -3.27 1.55
N GLY A 56 2.87 -3.96 1.19
CA GLY A 56 1.51 -3.60 1.58
C GLY A 56 0.50 -4.47 0.87
N HIS A 57 -0.75 -4.45 1.33
CA HIS A 57 -1.85 -5.15 0.69
C HIS A 57 -2.71 -4.20 -0.13
N LEU A 58 -3.38 -4.73 -1.14
CA LEU A 58 -4.45 -4.03 -1.83
C LEU A 58 -5.60 -3.73 -0.85
N ALA A 59 -6.35 -2.66 -1.12
CA ALA A 59 -7.57 -2.39 -0.40
C ALA A 59 -8.53 -3.58 -0.54
N ASP A 60 -9.24 -3.91 0.54
CA ASP A 60 -10.33 -4.86 0.44
C ASP A 60 -11.50 -4.16 -0.29
N GLY A 61 -11.69 -4.49 -1.56
CA GLY A 61 -12.72 -3.87 -2.39
C GLY A 61 -12.28 -2.52 -2.97
N ASN A 62 -13.13 -1.49 -2.82
CA ASN A 62 -12.94 -0.18 -3.44
C ASN A 62 -12.02 0.72 -2.59
N PRO A 63 -10.84 1.14 -3.10
CA PRO A 63 -9.93 2.01 -2.36
C PRO A 63 -10.52 3.35 -1.94
N TYR A 64 -11.48 3.89 -2.70
CA TYR A 64 -12.14 5.17 -2.39
C TYR A 64 -13.05 5.10 -1.16
N ASP A 65 -13.51 3.91 -0.80
CA ASP A 65 -14.30 3.69 0.43
C ASP A 65 -13.37 3.45 1.64
N ALA A 66 -12.11 3.06 1.39
CA ALA A 66 -11.15 2.71 2.43
C ALA A 66 -10.24 3.87 2.87
N TYR A 67 -9.95 4.82 1.99
CA TYR A 67 -8.96 5.88 2.23
C TYR A 67 -9.50 7.26 1.89
N LEU A 68 -9.26 8.22 2.81
CA LEU A 68 -9.48 9.64 2.56
C LEU A 68 -8.21 10.27 2.00
N PRO A 69 -8.28 11.06 0.91
CA PRO A 69 -7.11 11.75 0.39
C PRO A 69 -6.72 12.93 1.32
N PRO A 70 -5.44 13.36 1.32
CA PRO A 70 -5.03 14.54 2.06
C PRO A 70 -5.77 15.77 1.58
N ASP A 71 -6.10 16.68 2.50
CA ASP A 71 -6.77 17.94 2.18
C ASP A 71 -5.77 18.92 1.53
N PRO A 72 -6.05 19.47 0.33
CA PRO A 72 -5.16 20.43 -0.32
C PRO A 72 -5.07 21.78 0.42
N ASP A 73 -6.09 22.14 1.21
CA ASP A 73 -6.20 23.40 1.93
C ASP A 73 -5.85 23.28 3.42
N ASP A 74 -5.87 22.07 3.99
CA ASP A 74 -5.39 21.75 5.34
C ASP A 74 -4.24 20.72 5.32
N PRO A 75 -2.97 21.13 5.58
CA PRO A 75 -1.81 20.24 5.51
C PRO A 75 -1.80 19.11 6.56
N GLU A 76 -2.66 19.18 7.57
CA GLU A 76 -2.87 18.15 8.58
C GLU A 76 -4.24 17.44 8.43
N GLY A 77 -5.06 17.88 7.47
CA GLY A 77 -6.41 17.41 7.21
C GLY A 77 -6.52 16.34 6.14
N PHE A 78 -7.71 15.75 6.05
CA PHE A 78 -8.11 14.81 5.01
C PHE A 78 -9.49 15.19 4.49
N VAL A 79 -9.69 15.10 3.18
CA VAL A 79 -10.99 15.39 2.56
C VAL A 79 -11.98 14.32 3.01
N ARG A 80 -13.06 14.76 3.65
CA ARG A 80 -14.19 13.89 3.98
C ARG A 80 -15.25 14.04 2.90
N PRO A 81 -15.89 12.96 2.45
CA PRO A 81 -17.07 13.11 1.62
C PRO A 81 -18.10 13.96 2.36
N GLU A 82 -18.69 14.93 1.66
CA GLU A 82 -19.79 15.74 2.18
C GLU A 82 -20.86 14.75 2.66
N THR A 83 -21.11 14.65 3.97
CA THR A 83 -22.27 13.91 4.44
C THR A 83 -23.46 14.65 3.88
N GLY A 84 -24.10 14.07 2.86
CA GLY A 84 -25.34 14.61 2.32
C GLY A 84 -26.38 14.58 3.44
N GLU A 85 -26.47 15.67 4.20
CA GLU A 85 -27.61 15.95 5.06
C GLU A 85 -28.78 16.19 4.09
N ALA A 86 -29.55 15.11 3.83
CA ALA A 86 -30.83 15.26 3.18
C ALA A 86 -31.75 16.08 4.13
N PRO A 87 -32.47 17.08 3.61
CA PRO A 87 -33.40 17.89 4.41
C PRO A 87 -34.57 17.08 4.97
#